data_AF-A0A1X7U279-F1
#
_entry.id   AF-A0A1X7U279-F1
#
_cell.length_a   1.000
_cell.length_b   1.000
_cell.length_c   1.000
_cell.angle_alpha   90.00
_cell.angle_beta   90.00
_cell.angle_gamma   90.00
#
_symmetry.space_group_name_H-M   'P 1'
#
loop_
_entity.id
_entity.type
_entity.pdbx_description
1 polymer ?
#
loop_
_entity_poly.entity_id
_entity_poly.type
_entity_poly.pdbx_seq_one_letter_code
_entity_poly.pdbx_strand_id
1 'polypeptide(L)'
;PAVSPLVSIISSCSVSSGQYYVSDDCSSVTQSSCNPLSVYAGNMSQYNNTIFYFIGTSVINFNVTMDSVQNITLHGLDQSPTINCSSGSITVTTSSHVSFSNLSFQQCNIAFYFSSNITIAGSIFKNLRGHWY
;
A
#
# COMPACT_ATOMS: atom_id res chain seq x y z
N PRO A 1 41.19 -27.18 21.73
CA PRO A 1 40.57 -26.24 20.77
C PRO A 1 39.08 -26.59 20.59
N ALA A 2 38.25 -25.98 21.42
CA ALA A 2 36.79 -26.11 21.35
C ALA A 2 36.28 -25.03 20.40
N VAL A 3 35.66 -25.44 19.29
CA VAL A 3 34.84 -24.56 18.45
C VAL A 3 33.44 -24.56 19.04
N SER A 4 33.10 -23.50 19.76
CA SER A 4 31.72 -23.21 20.14
C SER A 4 30.92 -22.93 18.87
N PRO A 5 29.80 -23.61 18.60
CA PRO A 5 28.87 -23.11 17.61
C PRO A 5 28.24 -21.85 18.20
N LEU A 6 28.33 -20.72 17.49
CA LEU A 6 27.50 -19.56 17.81
C LEU A 6 26.04 -20.01 17.76
N VAL A 7 25.45 -20.24 18.92
CA VAL A 7 24.00 -20.14 19.08
C VAL A 7 23.71 -18.65 18.96
N SER A 8 23.54 -18.19 17.72
CA SER A 8 22.89 -16.93 17.45
C SER A 8 21.45 -17.09 17.91
N ILE A 9 21.19 -16.65 19.15
CA ILE A 9 19.84 -16.35 19.63
C ILE A 9 19.40 -15.13 18.81
N ILE A 10 18.97 -15.37 17.59
CA ILE A 10 18.15 -14.42 16.84
C ILE A 10 16.84 -14.38 17.58
N SER A 11 16.70 -13.38 18.45
CA SER A 11 15.43 -12.87 18.94
C SER A 11 14.48 -12.83 17.75
N SER A 12 13.48 -13.71 17.74
CA SER A 12 12.41 -13.68 16.76
C SER A 12 11.56 -12.44 17.04
N CYS A 13 12.00 -11.28 16.55
CA CYS A 13 11.12 -10.13 16.37
C CYS A 13 10.21 -10.42 15.17
N SER A 14 9.29 -11.36 15.32
CA SER A 14 8.22 -11.58 14.34
C SER A 14 7.12 -10.54 14.56
N VAL A 15 7.33 -9.33 14.06
CA VAL A 15 6.22 -8.62 13.43
C VAL A 15 6.46 -8.77 11.94
N SER A 16 6.20 -9.98 11.44
CA SER A 16 6.14 -10.24 10.00
C SER A 16 4.95 -9.45 9.47
N SER A 17 5.15 -8.19 9.12
CA SER A 17 4.17 -7.50 8.32
C SER A 17 4.10 -8.23 6.97
N GLY A 18 2.88 -8.57 6.55
CA GLY A 18 2.69 -9.13 5.22
C GLY A 18 3.21 -8.13 4.19
N GLN A 19 4.07 -8.58 3.29
CA GLN A 19 4.62 -7.76 2.21
C GLN A 19 4.00 -8.20 0.90
N TYR A 20 3.33 -7.27 0.22
CA TYR A 20 2.62 -7.53 -1.03
C TYR A 20 3.12 -6.61 -2.11
N TYR A 21 3.37 -7.15 -3.30
CA TYR A 21 3.83 -6.37 -4.44
C TYR A 21 2.65 -6.09 -5.36
N VAL A 22 2.48 -4.83 -5.72
CA VAL A 22 1.32 -4.34 -6.47
C VAL A 22 1.78 -3.77 -7.81
N SER A 23 1.32 -4.38 -8.89
CA SER A 23 1.49 -3.85 -10.24
C SER A 23 0.45 -4.46 -11.17
N ASP A 24 0.05 -3.72 -12.20
CA ASP A 24 -0.76 -4.26 -13.29
C ASP A 24 0.09 -5.09 -14.26
N ASP A 25 1.40 -4.82 -14.32
CA ASP A 25 2.37 -5.60 -15.09
C ASP A 25 3.42 -6.23 -14.16
N CYS A 26 3.16 -7.49 -13.80
CA CYS A 26 4.02 -8.27 -12.92
C CYS A 26 5.15 -9.00 -13.64
N SER A 27 5.35 -8.78 -14.94
CA SER A 27 6.39 -9.49 -15.72
C SER A 27 7.81 -9.28 -15.19
N SER A 28 8.05 -8.16 -14.52
CA SER A 28 9.34 -7.78 -13.94
C SER A 28 9.60 -8.36 -12.54
N VAL A 29 8.60 -8.97 -11.89
CA VAL A 29 8.70 -9.46 -10.51
C VAL A 29 8.91 -10.97 -10.52
N THR A 30 10.12 -11.42 -10.18
CA THR A 30 10.53 -12.84 -10.35
C THR A 30 10.53 -13.68 -9.06
N GLN A 31 10.46 -13.06 -7.88
CA GLN A 31 10.60 -13.78 -6.59
C GLN A 31 9.41 -13.61 -5.61
N SER A 32 8.44 -12.77 -5.94
CA SER A 32 7.31 -12.45 -5.04
C SER A 32 5.99 -12.56 -5.80
N SER A 33 4.91 -12.96 -5.12
CA SER A 33 3.57 -12.89 -5.70
C SER A 33 3.19 -11.42 -5.92
N CYS A 34 3.34 -10.96 -7.16
CA CYS A 34 2.87 -9.66 -7.61
C CYS A 34 1.45 -9.83 -8.16
N ASN A 35 0.55 -8.93 -7.77
CA ASN A 35 -0.81 -8.90 -8.28
C ASN A 35 -1.28 -7.45 -8.52
N PRO A 36 -2.25 -7.24 -9.41
CA PRO A 36 -2.88 -5.92 -9.54
C PRO A 36 -3.63 -5.55 -8.26
N LEU A 37 -3.80 -4.24 -8.02
CA LEU A 37 -4.45 -3.72 -6.81
C LEU A 37 -5.88 -4.27 -6.63
N SER A 38 -6.56 -4.60 -7.73
CA SER A 38 -7.92 -5.17 -7.72
C SER A 38 -8.03 -6.47 -6.91
N VAL A 39 -6.97 -7.29 -6.88
CA VAL A 39 -6.95 -8.54 -6.10
C VAL A 39 -6.99 -8.26 -4.60
N TYR A 40 -6.28 -7.24 -4.15
CA TYR A 40 -6.21 -6.86 -2.74
C TYR A 40 -7.42 -6.03 -2.30
N ALA A 41 -7.88 -5.13 -3.18
CA ALA A 41 -8.96 -4.20 -2.91
C ALA A 41 -10.32 -4.87 -2.64
N GLY A 42 -10.51 -6.12 -3.08
CA GLY A 42 -11.75 -6.87 -2.83
C GLY A 42 -12.03 -7.16 -1.35
N ASN A 43 -10.99 -7.20 -0.51
CA ASN A 43 -11.12 -7.32 0.93
C ASN A 43 -9.88 -6.76 1.63
N MET A 44 -9.82 -5.43 1.80
CA MET A 44 -8.68 -4.78 2.45
C MET A 44 -8.57 -5.08 3.95
N SER A 45 -9.68 -5.42 4.61
CA SER A 45 -9.76 -5.65 6.06
C SER A 45 -8.89 -6.81 6.58
N GLN A 46 -8.56 -7.77 5.71
CA GLN A 46 -7.70 -8.91 6.08
C GLN A 46 -6.21 -8.56 6.14
N TYR A 47 -5.81 -7.39 5.63
CA TYR A 47 -4.41 -7.01 5.46
C TYR A 47 -3.90 -6.06 6.55
N ASN A 48 -4.36 -6.23 7.79
CA ASN A 48 -3.84 -5.45 8.91
C ASN A 48 -2.36 -5.76 9.17
N ASN A 49 -1.58 -4.74 9.53
CA ASN A 49 -0.12 -4.84 9.73
C ASN A 49 0.62 -5.27 8.44
N THR A 50 0.33 -4.63 7.32
CA THR A 50 0.94 -4.99 6.02
C THR A 50 1.52 -3.80 5.29
N ILE A 51 2.44 -4.08 4.37
CA ILE A 51 3.02 -3.11 3.44
C ILE A 51 2.74 -3.58 2.02
N PHE A 52 2.14 -2.70 1.23
CA PHE A 52 1.94 -2.86 -0.20
C PHE A 52 2.99 -2.04 -0.93
N TYR A 53 3.83 -2.72 -1.71
CA TYR A 53 4.87 -2.12 -2.54
C TYR A 53 4.38 -1.97 -3.97
N PHE A 54 4.11 -0.74 -4.38
CA PHE A 54 3.71 -0.41 -5.73
C PHE A 54 4.91 -0.34 -6.66
N ILE A 55 4.76 -0.88 -7.87
CA ILE A 55 5.75 -0.87 -8.94
C ILE A 55 5.06 -0.43 -10.23
N GLY A 56 5.64 0.54 -10.93
CA GLY A 56 5.11 1.04 -12.19
C GLY A 56 3.80 1.81 -12.05
N THR A 57 2.90 1.64 -13.01
CA THR A 57 1.58 2.30 -13.04
C THR A 57 0.49 1.30 -12.75
N SER A 58 -0.38 1.59 -11.78
CA SER A 58 -1.61 0.87 -11.52
C SER A 58 -2.82 1.72 -11.93
N VAL A 59 -3.65 1.22 -12.82
CA VAL A 59 -4.86 1.88 -13.28
C VAL A 59 -6.06 1.33 -12.52
N ILE A 60 -6.72 2.19 -11.74
CA ILE A 60 -7.95 1.83 -11.05
C ILE A 60 -9.18 2.43 -11.74
N ASN A 61 -10.07 1.54 -12.16
CA ASN A 61 -11.39 1.84 -12.71
C ASN A 61 -12.52 1.43 -11.73
N PHE A 62 -12.16 1.16 -10.47
CA PHE A 62 -13.04 0.77 -9.38
C PHE A 62 -12.69 1.57 -8.12
N ASN A 63 -13.59 1.54 -7.14
CA ASN A 63 -13.36 2.20 -5.85
C ASN A 63 -12.55 1.29 -4.94
N VAL A 64 -11.42 1.79 -4.44
CA VAL A 64 -10.61 1.14 -3.42
C VAL A 64 -11.09 1.63 -2.06
N THR A 65 -11.70 0.74 -1.28
CA THR A 65 -12.15 1.05 0.08
C THR A 65 -11.28 0.33 1.10
N MET A 66 -10.56 1.10 1.91
CA MET A 66 -9.85 0.64 3.11
C MET A 66 -10.77 0.87 4.31
N ASP A 67 -11.55 -0.14 4.68
CA ASP A 67 -12.49 -0.09 5.80
C ASP A 67 -11.99 -0.94 6.97
N SER A 68 -12.07 -0.41 8.18
CA SER A 68 -11.67 -1.08 9.44
C SER A 68 -10.24 -1.64 9.41
N VAL A 69 -9.32 -0.95 8.73
CA VAL A 69 -7.91 -1.37 8.65
C VAL A 69 -7.03 -0.70 9.69
N GLN A 70 -5.97 -1.39 10.10
CA GLN A 70 -4.97 -0.90 11.04
C GLN A 70 -3.55 -1.23 10.57
N ASN A 71 -2.64 -0.25 10.71
CA ASN A 71 -1.21 -0.41 10.40
C ASN A 71 -0.95 -0.86 8.96
N ILE A 72 -1.55 -0.17 7.98
CA ILE A 72 -1.33 -0.44 6.56
C ILE A 72 -0.44 0.63 5.97
N THR A 73 0.53 0.23 5.15
CA THR A 73 1.34 1.14 4.35
C THR A 73 1.18 0.82 2.87
N LEU A 74 0.83 1.82 2.06
CA LEU A 74 1.00 1.80 0.62
C LEU A 74 2.28 2.58 0.28
N HIS A 75 3.30 1.90 -0.21
CA HIS A 75 4.62 2.45 -0.48
C HIS A 75 5.02 2.25 -1.94
N GLY A 76 5.54 3.27 -2.61
CA GLY A 76 6.13 3.12 -3.95
C GLY A 76 7.64 2.85 -3.89
N LEU A 77 8.14 1.86 -4.64
CA LEU A 77 9.55 1.46 -4.61
C LEU A 77 10.48 2.27 -5.54
N ASP A 78 9.99 2.70 -6.70
CA ASP A 78 10.81 3.35 -7.74
C ASP A 78 10.65 4.90 -7.77
N GLN A 79 10.80 5.53 -8.94
CA GLN A 79 10.56 6.95 -9.20
C GLN A 79 9.08 7.32 -9.05
N SER A 80 8.52 7.13 -7.85
CA SER A 80 7.13 7.39 -7.48
C SER A 80 6.11 6.71 -8.41
N PRO A 81 5.91 5.38 -8.27
CA PRO A 81 4.86 4.61 -8.93
C PRO A 81 3.52 5.34 -8.98
N THR A 82 2.82 5.23 -10.10
CA THR A 82 1.60 6.01 -10.34
C THR A 82 0.36 5.17 -10.06
N ILE A 83 -0.53 5.67 -9.21
CA ILE A 83 -1.91 5.18 -9.10
C ILE A 83 -2.78 6.12 -9.91
N ASN A 84 -3.32 5.63 -11.03
CA ASN A 84 -4.18 6.39 -11.92
C ASN A 84 -5.64 5.98 -11.69
N CYS A 85 -6.44 6.87 -11.14
CA CYS A 85 -7.83 6.60 -10.80
C CYS A 85 -8.85 6.92 -11.89
N SER A 86 -8.48 6.80 -13.17
CA SER A 86 -9.35 6.91 -14.37
C SER A 86 -10.84 7.19 -14.10
N SER A 87 -11.57 6.22 -13.54
CA SER A 87 -12.95 6.37 -13.00
C SER A 87 -13.10 5.97 -11.52
N GLY A 88 -12.02 5.52 -10.87
CA GLY A 88 -12.03 5.05 -9.48
C GLY A 88 -11.80 6.14 -8.44
N SER A 89 -11.84 5.73 -7.19
CA SER A 89 -11.49 6.56 -6.03
C SER A 89 -10.83 5.73 -4.95
N ILE A 90 -10.19 6.40 -3.98
CA ILE A 90 -9.60 5.77 -2.82
C ILE A 90 -10.30 6.33 -1.58
N THR A 91 -10.94 5.47 -0.81
CA THR A 91 -11.61 5.85 0.43
C THR A 91 -10.98 5.08 1.57
N VAL A 92 -10.53 5.80 2.60
CA VAL A 92 -10.12 5.22 3.87
C VAL A 92 -11.18 5.58 4.89
N THR A 93 -11.81 4.57 5.48
CA THR A 93 -12.89 4.76 6.44
C THR A 93 -12.71 3.88 7.67
N THR A 94 -13.14 4.37 8.85
CA THR A 94 -13.07 3.65 10.14
C THR A 94 -11.69 3.05 10.48
N SER A 95 -10.61 3.67 9.99
CA SER A 95 -9.27 3.08 9.99
C SER A 95 -8.27 3.86 10.85
N SER A 96 -7.13 3.24 11.19
CA SER A 96 -6.07 3.90 11.95
C SER A 96 -4.68 3.49 11.49
N HIS A 97 -3.70 4.41 11.55
CA HIS A 97 -2.31 4.13 11.17
C HIS A 97 -2.18 3.66 9.71
N VAL A 98 -2.77 4.45 8.80
CA VAL A 98 -2.67 4.21 7.35
C VAL A 98 -1.66 5.18 6.76
N SER A 99 -0.68 4.66 6.03
CA SER A 99 0.39 5.44 5.43
C SER A 99 0.40 5.32 3.91
N PHE A 100 0.55 6.44 3.22
CA PHE A 100 0.81 6.52 1.79
C PHE A 100 2.17 7.17 1.59
N SER A 101 3.08 6.51 0.88
CA SER A 101 4.42 7.05 0.73
C SER A 101 5.04 6.78 -0.63
N ASN A 102 5.74 7.78 -1.16
CA ASN A 102 6.44 7.71 -2.45
C ASN A 102 5.53 7.26 -3.61
N LEU A 103 4.29 7.76 -3.67
CA LEU A 103 3.30 7.45 -4.71
C LEU A 103 2.93 8.69 -5.51
N SER A 104 2.63 8.53 -6.80
CA SER A 104 2.02 9.56 -7.64
C SER A 104 0.54 9.24 -7.85
N PHE A 105 -0.35 10.02 -7.26
CA PHE A 105 -1.80 9.90 -7.47
C PHE A 105 -2.23 10.76 -8.64
N GLN A 106 -2.75 10.13 -9.69
CA GLN A 106 -3.23 10.81 -10.89
C GLN A 106 -4.74 10.64 -11.03
N GLN A 107 -5.46 11.77 -11.13
CA GLN A 107 -6.92 11.78 -11.31
C GLN A 107 -7.69 11.05 -10.20
N CYS A 108 -7.10 10.94 -9.02
CA CYS A 108 -7.69 10.29 -7.85
C CYS A 108 -8.49 11.27 -7.01
N ASN A 109 -9.70 10.85 -6.64
CA ASN A 109 -10.38 11.37 -5.46
C ASN A 109 -9.98 10.49 -4.27
N ILE A 110 -9.39 11.10 -3.24
CA ILE A 110 -8.96 10.42 -2.02
C ILE A 110 -9.69 11.03 -0.84
N ALA A 111 -10.44 10.21 -0.12
CA ALA A 111 -11.24 10.64 1.02
C ALA A 111 -10.91 9.85 2.30
N PHE A 112 -10.92 10.55 3.42
CA PHE A 112 -10.68 9.99 4.75
C PHE A 112 -11.91 10.24 5.63
N TYR A 113 -12.58 9.19 6.09
CA TYR A 113 -13.76 9.27 6.95
C TYR A 113 -13.52 8.53 8.26
N PHE A 114 -13.93 9.10 9.39
CA PHE A 114 -13.89 8.43 10.70
C PHE A 114 -12.55 7.71 11.00
N SER A 115 -11.44 8.27 10.54
CA SER A 115 -10.11 7.63 10.57
C SER A 115 -9.10 8.51 11.29
N SER A 116 -8.04 7.89 11.82
CA SER A 116 -6.99 8.55 12.62
C SER A 116 -5.58 8.12 12.19
N ASN A 117 -4.55 8.90 12.53
CA ASN A 117 -3.15 8.59 12.18
C ASN A 117 -2.95 8.25 10.70
N ILE A 118 -3.46 9.12 9.82
CA ILE A 118 -3.21 9.04 8.38
C ILE A 118 -1.92 9.80 8.07
N THR A 119 -0.97 9.13 7.42
CA THR A 119 0.30 9.73 6.99
C THR A 119 0.39 9.73 5.48
N ILE A 120 0.79 10.87 4.90
CA ILE A 120 1.09 10.99 3.47
C ILE A 120 2.46 11.65 3.35
N ALA A 121 3.45 10.96 2.80
CA ALA A 121 4.84 11.43 2.78
C ALA A 121 5.54 11.14 1.43
N GLY A 122 6.21 12.13 0.86
CA GLY A 122 6.93 11.95 -0.40
C GLY A 122 6.04 11.59 -1.60
N SER A 123 4.73 11.84 -1.51
CA SER A 123 3.76 11.53 -2.56
C SER A 123 3.40 12.77 -3.38
N ILE A 124 3.02 12.56 -4.64
CA ILE A 124 2.68 13.60 -5.62
C ILE A 124 1.21 13.46 -5.98
N PHE A 125 0.48 14.58 -6.08
CA PHE A 125 -0.92 14.61 -6.51
C PHE A 125 -1.05 15.37 -7.83
N LYS A 126 -1.55 14.70 -8.88
CA LYS A 126 -1.71 15.24 -10.23
C LYS A 126 -3.18 15.21 -10.65
N ASN A 127 -3.67 16.32 -11.20
CA ASN A 127 -5.02 16.44 -11.74
C ASN A 127 -6.10 15.93 -10.76
N LEU A 128 -6.02 16.35 -9.49
CA LEU A 128 -7.01 16.01 -8.49
C LEU A 128 -8.41 16.40 -8.99
N ARG A 129 -9.34 15.45 -9.08
CA ARG A 129 -10.77 15.75 -9.26
C ARG A 129 -11.32 16.25 -7.93
N GLY A 130 -10.99 17.48 -7.57
CA GLY A 130 -11.45 18.10 -6.33
C GLY A 130 -12.84 18.68 -6.48
N HIS A 131 -13.83 18.09 -5.80
CA HIS A 131 -14.88 18.88 -5.16
C HIS A 131 -14.53 18.93 -3.67
N TRP A 132 -13.99 20.05 -3.23
CA TRP A 132 -13.83 20.37 -1.81
C TRP A 132 -15.16 20.99 -1.35
N TYR A 133 -15.84 20.37 -0.39
CA TYR A 133 -16.96 20.96 0.35
C TYR A 133 -16.51 21.22 1.79
#